data_AF-A0A939DGF4-F1
#
_entry.id   AF-A0A939DGF4-F1
#
_cell.length_a   1.000
_cell.length_b   1.000
_cell.length_c   1.000
_cell.angle_alpha   90.00
_cell.angle_beta   90.00
_cell.angle_gamma   90.00
#
_symmetry.space_group_name_H-M   'P 1'
#
loop_
_entity.id
_entity.type
_entity.pdbx_description
1 polymer ?
#
loop_
_entity_poly.entity_id
_entity_poly.type
_entity_poly.pdbx_seq_one_letter_code
_entity_poly.pdbx_strand_id
1 'polypeptide(L)'
;MRVLLVEDDLQLGESLEAALGLEGYAVDWLVSGEPVRAALMSTPYDLLVLDLGLPGVPGMQVLRQLRADKHTLPVLLLTARRTLADKVDGLDAGADDYLTKPFEMDELFARLRSLLRREGAHRGVLLEASGIVVDPIGRTVSHRGEALTLTAREFAILEILVRNADRFVSRARLEEGIYSWGEEVGSNTVEVYVSRLRKRFGSGVIETMRGVGYRIAR
;
A
#
# COMPACT_ATOMS: atom_id res chain seq x y z
N MET A 1 1.06 -2.71 -3.06
CA MET A 1 0.48 -1.51 -3.70
C MET A 1 1.52 -0.41 -3.69
N ARG A 2 1.54 0.47 -4.68
CA ARG A 2 2.52 1.56 -4.80
C ARG A 2 1.85 2.92 -4.65
N VAL A 3 2.37 3.74 -3.74
CA VAL A 3 1.89 5.09 -3.44
C VAL A 3 2.92 6.09 -3.95
N LEU A 4 2.46 7.08 -4.70
CA LEU A 4 3.25 8.27 -4.98
C LEU A 4 2.95 9.30 -3.88
N LEU A 5 3.95 9.62 -3.07
CA LEU A 5 3.86 10.65 -2.03
C LEU A 5 4.51 11.94 -2.57
N VAL A 6 3.79 13.05 -2.53
CA VAL A 6 4.30 14.36 -2.94
C VAL A 6 4.12 15.33 -1.78
N GLU A 7 5.21 15.64 -1.09
CA GLU A 7 5.23 16.40 0.17
C GLU A 7 6.58 17.12 0.29
N ASP A 8 6.57 18.44 0.47
CA ASP A 8 7.79 19.25 0.54
C ASP A 8 8.38 19.38 1.95
N ASP A 9 7.55 19.19 2.99
CA ASP A 9 8.05 19.11 4.35
C ASP A 9 8.80 17.79 4.55
N LEU A 10 10.14 17.88 4.68
CA LEU A 10 11.01 16.71 4.82
C LEU A 10 10.68 15.87 6.06
N GLN A 11 10.36 16.50 7.18
CA GLN A 11 10.08 15.77 8.42
C GLN A 11 8.77 14.99 8.32
N LEU A 12 7.74 15.62 7.75
CA LEU A 12 6.47 14.96 7.51
C LEU A 12 6.61 13.88 6.43
N GLY A 13 7.31 14.17 5.34
CA GLY A 13 7.55 13.24 4.23
C GLY A 13 8.28 11.97 4.68
N GLU A 14 9.37 12.08 5.44
CA GLU A 14 10.08 10.93 6.04
C GLU A 14 9.18 10.13 6.97
N SER A 15 8.40 10.80 7.80
CA SER A 15 7.46 10.15 8.73
C SER A 15 6.37 9.39 7.98
N LEU A 16 5.84 9.96 6.90
CA LEU A 16 4.83 9.36 6.06
C LEU A 16 5.39 8.19 5.26
N GLU A 17 6.55 8.33 4.64
CA GLU A 17 7.23 7.27 3.90
C GLU A 17 7.50 6.07 4.80
N ALA A 18 8.07 6.30 5.98
CA ALA A 18 8.34 5.25 6.97
C ALA A 18 7.04 4.56 7.42
N ALA A 19 6.00 5.33 7.75
CA ALA A 19 4.75 4.77 8.24
C ALA A 19 3.96 4.03 7.16
N LEU A 20 3.97 4.52 5.92
CA LEU A 20 3.40 3.82 4.75
C LEU A 20 4.18 2.54 4.43
N GLY A 21 5.51 2.58 4.56
CA GLY A 21 6.35 1.39 4.51
C GLY A 21 5.97 0.37 5.59
N LEU A 22 5.74 0.84 6.82
CA LEU A 22 5.19 0.08 7.95
C LEU A 22 3.70 -0.32 7.78
N GLU A 23 3.06 0.04 6.69
CA GLU A 23 1.75 -0.48 6.28
C GLU A 23 1.81 -1.26 4.96
N GLY A 24 3.01 -1.45 4.41
CA GLY A 24 3.26 -2.35 3.26
C GLY A 24 2.99 -1.74 1.91
N TYR A 25 2.96 -0.41 1.86
CA TYR A 25 2.99 0.32 0.62
C TYR A 25 4.43 0.46 0.16
N ALA A 26 4.68 0.22 -1.13
CA ALA A 26 5.88 0.71 -1.77
C ALA A 26 5.68 2.20 -2.01
N VAL A 27 6.58 3.04 -1.51
CA VAL A 27 6.44 4.50 -1.59
C VAL A 27 7.53 5.04 -2.50
N ASP A 28 7.14 5.88 -3.46
CA ASP A 28 8.07 6.82 -4.07
C ASP A 28 7.73 8.22 -3.55
N TRP A 29 8.71 8.90 -2.97
CA TRP A 29 8.52 10.23 -2.41
C TRP A 29 9.17 11.29 -3.30
N LEU A 30 8.38 12.32 -3.64
CA LEU A 30 8.79 13.53 -4.34
C LEU A 30 8.56 14.75 -3.44
N VAL A 31 9.50 15.69 -3.45
CA VAL A 31 9.44 16.91 -2.62
C VAL A 31 8.93 18.15 -3.38
N SER A 32 8.50 17.98 -4.63
CA SER A 32 7.97 19.07 -5.46
C SER A 32 7.01 18.56 -6.54
N GLY A 33 6.23 19.46 -7.13
CA GLY A 33 5.20 19.11 -8.12
C GLY A 33 5.73 18.84 -9.53
N GLU A 34 6.90 19.37 -9.90
CA GLU A 34 7.50 19.24 -11.24
C GLU A 34 7.73 17.77 -11.68
N PRO A 35 8.33 16.88 -10.86
CA PRO A 35 8.61 15.50 -11.27
C PRO A 35 7.37 14.61 -11.36
N VAL A 36 6.22 15.02 -10.78
CA VAL A 36 5.04 14.15 -10.63
C VAL A 36 4.58 13.57 -11.97
N ARG A 37 4.46 14.43 -13.00
CA ARG A 37 4.01 13.98 -14.33
C ARG A 37 4.98 12.98 -14.96
N ALA A 38 6.29 13.16 -14.79
CA ALA A 38 7.29 12.23 -15.31
C ALA A 38 7.26 10.89 -14.57
N ALA A 39 7.06 10.91 -13.25
CA ALA A 39 6.92 9.70 -12.44
C ALA A 39 5.69 8.86 -12.84
N LEU A 40 4.53 9.51 -13.02
CA LEU A 40 3.30 8.84 -13.44
C LEU A 40 3.37 8.22 -14.84
N MET A 41 4.22 8.78 -15.72
CA MET A 41 4.46 8.22 -17.05
C MET A 41 5.42 7.03 -17.05
N SER A 42 6.30 6.93 -16.05
CA SER A 42 7.31 5.87 -15.96
C SER A 42 6.86 4.67 -15.16
N THR A 43 6.02 4.89 -14.15
CA THR A 43 5.67 3.88 -13.15
C THR A 43 4.17 3.91 -12.87
N PRO A 44 3.47 2.76 -12.87
CA PRO A 44 2.09 2.69 -12.43
C PRO A 44 2.02 2.83 -10.90
N TYR A 45 1.07 3.66 -10.45
CA TYR A 45 0.75 3.85 -9.03
C TYR A 45 -0.70 3.47 -8.77
N ASP A 46 -0.98 3.04 -7.54
CA ASP A 46 -2.34 2.72 -7.09
C ASP A 46 -3.02 3.92 -6.42
N LEU A 47 -2.23 4.90 -5.94
CA LEU A 47 -2.71 6.08 -5.24
C LEU A 47 -1.67 7.21 -5.31
N LEU A 48 -2.15 8.45 -5.39
CA LEU A 48 -1.35 9.66 -5.19
C LEU A 48 -1.76 10.35 -3.88
N VAL A 49 -0.80 10.59 -2.99
CA VAL A 49 -0.93 11.46 -1.82
C VAL A 49 -0.23 12.77 -2.16
N LEU A 50 -0.96 13.88 -2.20
CA LEU A 50 -0.50 15.14 -2.78
C LEU A 50 -0.69 16.31 -1.82
N ASP A 51 0.41 16.94 -1.39
CA ASP A 51 0.31 18.24 -0.71
C ASP A 51 -0.09 19.35 -1.70
N LEU A 52 -0.93 20.27 -1.24
CA LEU A 52 -1.24 21.52 -1.93
C LEU A 52 -0.20 22.62 -1.70
N GLY A 53 0.62 22.50 -0.65
CA GLY A 53 1.63 23.47 -0.22
C GLY A 53 2.93 23.50 -1.04
N LEU A 54 3.05 22.68 -2.08
CA LEU A 54 4.31 22.42 -2.78
C LEU A 54 4.99 23.69 -3.33
N PRO A 55 6.33 23.77 -3.26
CA PRO A 55 7.10 24.79 -3.93
C PRO A 55 7.09 24.58 -5.45
N GLY A 56 7.22 25.68 -6.20
CA GLY A 56 7.26 25.63 -7.66
C GLY A 56 5.89 25.36 -8.25
N VAL A 57 5.64 24.13 -8.73
CA VAL A 57 4.33 23.71 -9.25
C VAL A 57 3.38 23.35 -8.10
N PRO A 58 2.30 24.14 -7.87
CA PRO A 58 1.38 23.90 -6.76
C PRO A 58 0.58 22.61 -6.93
N GLY A 59 0.24 21.92 -5.84
CA GLY A 59 -0.50 20.64 -5.89
C GLY A 59 -1.85 20.73 -6.62
N MET A 60 -2.58 21.86 -6.49
CA MET A 60 -3.82 22.05 -7.25
C MET A 60 -3.60 22.07 -8.77
N GLN A 61 -2.46 22.57 -9.22
CA GLN A 61 -2.11 22.56 -10.64
C GLN A 61 -1.75 21.14 -11.09
N VAL A 62 -1.01 20.39 -10.29
CA VAL A 62 -0.72 18.96 -10.53
C VAL A 62 -2.01 18.17 -10.69
N LEU A 63 -2.97 18.32 -9.75
CA LEU A 63 -4.27 17.63 -9.80
C LEU A 63 -5.05 17.97 -11.08
N ARG A 64 -5.16 19.26 -11.41
CA ARG A 64 -5.90 19.71 -12.61
C ARG A 64 -5.28 19.17 -13.89
N GLN A 65 -3.94 19.16 -13.99
CA GLN A 65 -3.23 18.57 -15.13
C GLN A 65 -3.48 17.07 -15.23
N LEU A 66 -3.41 16.36 -14.10
CA LEU A 66 -3.66 14.93 -14.03
C LEU A 66 -5.07 14.55 -14.52
N ARG A 67 -6.09 15.34 -14.12
CA ARG A 67 -7.47 15.14 -14.59
C ARG A 67 -7.69 15.58 -16.03
N ALA A 68 -7.01 16.64 -16.49
CA ALA A 68 -7.03 17.04 -17.90
C ALA A 68 -6.44 15.96 -18.81
N ASP A 69 -5.38 15.29 -18.34
CA ASP A 69 -4.75 14.13 -18.98
C ASP A 69 -5.58 12.83 -18.85
N LYS A 70 -6.79 12.92 -18.26
CA LYS A 70 -7.75 11.82 -18.04
C LYS A 70 -7.20 10.65 -17.20
N HIS A 71 -6.23 10.91 -16.33
CA HIS A 71 -5.81 9.91 -15.35
C HIS A 71 -6.91 9.68 -14.31
N THR A 72 -7.24 8.41 -14.07
CA THR A 72 -8.22 7.98 -13.06
C THR A 72 -7.60 7.72 -11.70
N LEU A 73 -6.27 7.80 -11.58
CA LEU A 73 -5.53 7.53 -10.35
C LEU A 73 -6.22 8.21 -9.15
N PRO A 74 -6.56 7.47 -8.08
CA PRO A 74 -7.13 8.06 -6.89
C PRO A 74 -6.15 9.06 -6.26
N VAL A 75 -6.66 10.23 -5.86
CA VAL A 75 -5.86 11.31 -5.26
C VAL A 75 -6.40 11.67 -3.87
N LEU A 76 -5.54 11.54 -2.86
CA LEU A 76 -5.75 12.12 -1.52
C LEU A 76 -4.98 13.45 -1.43
N LEU A 77 -5.69 14.54 -1.17
CA LEU A 77 -5.05 15.82 -0.90
C LEU A 77 -4.63 15.94 0.58
N LEU A 78 -3.38 16.30 0.83
CA LEU A 78 -2.91 16.79 2.12
C LEU A 78 -2.87 18.31 2.09
N THR A 79 -3.37 18.99 3.12
CA THR A 79 -3.38 20.46 3.09
C THR A 79 -3.49 21.09 4.47
N ALA A 80 -2.81 22.22 4.68
CA ALA A 80 -3.06 23.08 5.85
C ALA A 80 -4.34 23.93 5.70
N ARG A 81 -4.95 23.96 4.51
CA ARG A 81 -6.15 24.75 4.22
C ARG A 81 -7.38 24.09 4.83
N ARG A 82 -8.08 24.82 5.70
CA ARG A 82 -9.19 24.27 6.52
C ARG A 82 -10.56 24.80 6.14
N THR A 83 -10.65 25.80 5.26
CA THR A 83 -11.94 26.41 4.94
C THR A 83 -12.81 25.42 4.15
N LEU A 84 -14.12 25.57 4.27
CA LEU A 84 -15.06 24.78 3.46
C LEU A 84 -14.83 25.04 1.96
N ALA A 85 -14.54 26.28 1.58
CA ALA A 85 -14.26 26.65 0.20
C ALA A 85 -13.05 25.91 -0.36
N ASP A 86 -11.94 25.85 0.38
CA ASP A 86 -10.74 25.12 -0.06
C ASP A 86 -10.99 23.62 -0.27
N LYS A 87 -11.83 23.02 0.58
CA LYS A 87 -12.20 21.59 0.47
C LYS A 87 -13.06 21.34 -0.75
N VAL A 88 -14.05 22.20 -0.99
CA VAL A 88 -14.92 22.13 -2.17
C VAL A 88 -14.09 22.31 -3.44
N ASP A 89 -13.23 23.31 -3.49
CA ASP A 89 -12.35 23.57 -4.64
C ASP A 89 -11.44 22.37 -4.97
N GLY A 90 -10.90 21.70 -3.94
CA GLY A 90 -10.08 20.50 -4.12
C GLY A 90 -10.86 19.32 -4.70
N LEU A 91 -12.05 19.06 -4.17
CA LEU A 91 -12.92 17.97 -4.64
C LEU A 91 -13.48 18.25 -6.04
N ASP A 92 -13.90 19.48 -6.32
CA ASP A 92 -14.40 19.90 -7.65
C ASP A 92 -13.29 19.86 -8.72
N ALA A 93 -12.03 20.05 -8.33
CA ALA A 93 -10.88 19.83 -9.21
C ALA A 93 -10.58 18.34 -9.48
N GLY A 94 -11.30 17.43 -8.82
CA GLY A 94 -11.26 15.99 -9.06
C GLY A 94 -10.43 15.21 -8.04
N ALA A 95 -10.16 15.73 -6.85
CA ALA A 95 -9.63 14.90 -5.76
C ALA A 95 -10.70 13.92 -5.26
N ASP A 96 -10.27 12.73 -4.83
CA ASP A 96 -11.18 11.68 -4.37
C ASP A 96 -11.46 11.77 -2.86
N ASP A 97 -10.49 12.32 -2.11
CA ASP A 97 -10.64 12.67 -0.69
C ASP A 97 -9.63 13.77 -0.32
N TYR A 98 -9.79 14.34 0.88
CA TYR A 98 -8.88 15.33 1.43
C TYR A 98 -8.61 15.06 2.92
N LEU A 99 -7.43 15.43 3.40
CA LEU A 99 -7.03 15.34 4.80
C LEU A 99 -6.30 16.62 5.20
N THR A 100 -6.80 17.27 6.26
CA THR A 100 -6.25 18.55 6.73
C THR A 100 -5.13 18.36 7.74
N LYS A 101 -4.03 19.12 7.63
CA LYS A 101 -2.92 19.14 8.58
C LYS A 101 -3.28 19.96 9.85
N PRO A 102 -2.89 19.51 11.07
CA PRO A 102 -2.32 18.20 11.38
C PRO A 102 -3.40 17.12 11.39
N PHE A 103 -2.99 15.88 11.16
CA PHE A 103 -3.87 14.71 11.12
C PHE A 103 -3.27 13.57 11.94
N GLU A 104 -4.12 12.62 12.33
CA GLU A 104 -3.68 11.37 12.94
C GLU A 104 -3.33 10.34 11.86
N MET A 105 -2.29 9.55 12.09
CA MET A 105 -1.84 8.52 11.14
C MET A 105 -2.93 7.47 10.87
N ASP A 106 -3.70 7.11 11.90
CA ASP A 106 -4.82 6.18 11.76
C ASP A 106 -5.91 6.72 10.81
N GLU A 107 -6.15 8.04 10.83
CA GLU A 107 -7.10 8.69 9.92
C GLU A 107 -6.58 8.64 8.48
N LEU A 108 -5.30 8.97 8.27
CA LEU A 108 -4.65 8.84 6.96
C LEU A 108 -4.86 7.43 6.42
N PHE A 109 -4.44 6.40 7.16
CA PHE A 109 -4.55 5.01 6.69
C PHE A 109 -5.99 4.58 6.42
N ALA A 110 -6.97 5.04 7.20
CA ALA A 110 -8.37 4.76 6.95
C ALA A 110 -8.84 5.36 5.61
N ARG A 111 -8.40 6.58 5.28
CA ARG A 111 -8.72 7.25 4.01
C ARG A 111 -8.05 6.56 2.83
N LEU A 112 -6.76 6.23 2.94
CA LEU A 112 -6.04 5.48 1.89
C LEU A 112 -6.77 4.15 1.59
N ARG A 113 -7.11 3.36 2.61
CA ARG A 113 -7.88 2.11 2.44
C ARG A 113 -9.25 2.34 1.79
N SER A 114 -9.94 3.43 2.14
CA SER A 114 -11.24 3.77 1.55
C SER A 114 -11.12 4.13 0.06
N LEU A 115 -10.10 4.91 -0.32
CA LEU A 115 -9.84 5.31 -1.70
C LEU A 115 -9.51 4.11 -2.57
N LEU A 116 -8.62 3.25 -2.10
CA LEU A 116 -8.19 2.04 -2.79
C LEU A 116 -9.33 1.01 -2.98
N ARG A 117 -10.42 1.14 -2.22
CA ARG A 117 -11.63 0.31 -2.37
C ARG A 117 -12.63 0.84 -3.41
N ARG A 118 -12.60 2.15 -3.74
CA ARG A 118 -13.68 2.85 -4.47
C ARG A 118 -13.57 2.80 -6.00
N GLU A 119 -12.44 2.42 -6.59
CA GLU A 119 -12.39 2.14 -8.03
C GLU A 119 -13.18 0.87 -8.37
N GLY A 120 -14.45 1.06 -8.75
CA GLY A 120 -15.50 0.05 -8.97
C GLY A 120 -15.31 -0.96 -10.10
N ALA A 121 -14.10 -1.42 -10.39
CA ALA A 121 -13.84 -2.51 -11.34
C ALA A 121 -12.79 -3.52 -10.87
N HIS A 122 -12.23 -3.33 -9.67
CA HIS A 122 -11.55 -4.41 -8.97
C HIS A 122 -12.40 -4.77 -7.75
N ARG A 123 -13.20 -5.85 -7.88
CA ARG A 123 -13.04 -6.89 -6.86
C ARG A 123 -11.54 -7.16 -6.84
N GLY A 124 -10.75 -6.42 -6.05
CA GLY A 124 -9.35 -6.72 -5.86
C GLY A 124 -9.36 -8.18 -5.52
N VAL A 125 -8.88 -9.02 -6.44
CA VAL A 125 -9.15 -10.46 -6.45
C VAL A 125 -8.84 -10.92 -5.05
N LEU A 126 -9.87 -11.22 -4.26
CA LEU A 126 -9.66 -11.79 -2.95
C LEU A 126 -8.81 -13.02 -3.24
N LEU A 127 -7.61 -13.02 -2.69
CA LEU A 127 -6.68 -14.08 -2.99
C LEU A 127 -7.14 -15.25 -2.14
N GLU A 128 -7.52 -16.33 -2.80
CA GLU A 128 -8.07 -17.50 -2.16
C GLU A 128 -7.16 -18.71 -2.41
N ALA A 129 -6.76 -19.38 -1.33
CA ALA A 129 -6.07 -20.67 -1.39
C ALA A 129 -6.21 -21.40 -0.05
N SER A 130 -6.46 -22.72 -0.06
CA SER A 130 -6.56 -23.52 1.17
C SER A 130 -7.56 -22.98 2.20
N GLY A 131 -8.64 -22.32 1.76
CA GLY A 131 -9.63 -21.69 2.63
C GLY A 131 -9.16 -20.40 3.32
N ILE A 132 -7.98 -19.88 2.96
CA ILE A 132 -7.50 -18.54 3.32
C ILE A 132 -8.06 -17.56 2.30
N VAL A 133 -8.62 -16.45 2.78
CA VAL A 133 -9.04 -15.32 1.96
C VAL A 133 -8.21 -14.11 2.39
N VAL A 134 -7.43 -13.56 1.47
CA VAL A 134 -6.66 -12.34 1.69
C VAL A 134 -7.29 -11.22 0.88
N ASP A 135 -7.58 -10.10 1.55
CA ASP A 135 -7.85 -8.83 0.92
C ASP A 135 -6.55 -7.99 0.93
N PRO A 136 -5.81 -7.93 -0.19
CA PRO A 136 -4.57 -7.15 -0.27
C PRO A 136 -4.78 -5.67 0.01
N ILE A 137 -5.96 -5.14 -0.33
CA ILE A 137 -6.29 -3.72 -0.25
C ILE A 137 -6.69 -3.38 1.19
N GLY A 138 -7.66 -4.13 1.73
CA GLY A 138 -8.10 -3.97 3.10
C GLY A 138 -7.08 -4.41 4.14
N ARG A 139 -6.01 -5.11 3.72
CA ARG A 139 -5.02 -5.77 4.57
C ARG A 139 -5.67 -6.70 5.60
N THR A 140 -6.76 -7.35 5.19
CA THR A 140 -7.49 -8.28 6.04
C THR A 140 -7.28 -9.71 5.58
N VAL A 141 -7.34 -10.63 6.54
CA VAL A 141 -7.22 -12.07 6.28
C VAL A 141 -8.33 -12.77 7.03
N SER A 142 -8.94 -13.75 6.37
CA SER A 142 -9.79 -14.73 7.04
C SER A 142 -9.37 -16.14 6.67
N HIS A 143 -9.64 -17.10 7.55
CA HIS A 143 -9.45 -18.52 7.29
C HIS A 143 -10.74 -19.24 7.60
N ARG A 144 -11.33 -19.89 6.59
CA ARG A 144 -12.61 -20.62 6.70
C ARG A 144 -13.75 -19.75 7.28
N GLY A 145 -13.74 -18.46 6.94
CA GLY A 145 -14.74 -17.48 7.39
C GLY A 145 -14.43 -16.76 8.69
N GLU A 146 -13.36 -17.14 9.42
CA GLU A 146 -12.95 -16.47 10.66
C GLU A 146 -11.87 -15.42 10.38
N ALA A 147 -12.09 -14.17 10.79
CA ALA A 147 -11.12 -13.08 10.63
C ALA A 147 -9.88 -13.29 11.51
N LEU A 148 -8.70 -13.04 10.96
CA LEU A 148 -7.42 -13.22 11.63
C LEU A 148 -6.59 -11.94 11.56
N THR A 149 -6.03 -11.54 12.71
CA THR A 149 -5.07 -10.44 12.80
C THR A 149 -3.66 -10.98 12.61
N LEU A 150 -2.98 -10.48 11.59
CA LEU A 150 -1.57 -10.78 11.30
C LEU A 150 -0.72 -9.54 11.53
N THR A 151 0.55 -9.76 11.88
CA THR A 151 1.53 -8.67 11.80
C THR A 151 1.79 -8.30 10.33
N ALA A 152 2.30 -7.10 10.08
CA ALA A 152 2.68 -6.64 8.75
C ALA A 152 3.54 -7.64 7.94
N ARG A 153 4.57 -8.21 8.58
CA ARG A 153 5.50 -9.16 7.96
C ARG A 153 4.85 -10.53 7.73
N GLU A 154 3.98 -10.97 8.64
CA GLU A 154 3.16 -12.19 8.44
C GLU A 154 2.20 -12.01 7.26
N PHE A 155 1.56 -10.85 7.15
CA PHE A 155 0.67 -10.50 6.05
C PHE A 155 1.41 -10.47 4.71
N ALA A 156 2.56 -9.79 4.63
CA ALA A 156 3.33 -9.69 3.40
C ALA A 156 3.75 -11.07 2.86
N ILE A 157 4.25 -11.94 3.73
CA ILE A 157 4.62 -13.32 3.34
C ILE A 157 3.38 -14.10 2.88
N LEU A 158 2.28 -14.03 3.63
CA LEU A 158 1.05 -14.73 3.28
C LEU A 158 0.49 -14.26 1.95
N GLU A 159 0.42 -12.95 1.71
CA GLU A 159 -0.07 -12.38 0.46
C GLU A 159 0.75 -12.89 -0.73
N ILE A 160 2.09 -12.89 -0.64
CA ILE A 160 2.95 -13.41 -1.71
C ILE A 160 2.68 -14.89 -1.95
N LEU A 161 2.52 -15.71 -0.90
CA LEU A 161 2.26 -17.14 -1.03
C LEU A 161 0.88 -17.43 -1.64
N VAL A 162 -0.18 -16.75 -1.19
CA VAL A 162 -1.54 -16.96 -1.72
C VAL A 162 -1.64 -16.44 -3.16
N ARG A 163 -0.99 -15.31 -3.48
CA ARG A 163 -0.90 -14.80 -4.86
C ARG A 163 -0.21 -15.76 -5.82
N ASN A 164 0.72 -16.58 -5.31
CA ASN A 164 1.46 -17.58 -6.06
C ASN A 164 1.03 -19.01 -5.69
N ALA A 165 -0.24 -19.22 -5.30
CA ALA A 165 -0.76 -20.54 -4.97
C ALA A 165 -0.43 -21.57 -6.08
N ASP A 166 -0.18 -22.81 -5.66
CA ASP A 166 0.30 -23.93 -6.47
C ASP A 166 1.75 -23.83 -6.98
N ARG A 167 2.43 -22.68 -6.79
CA ARG A 167 3.83 -22.47 -7.19
C ARG A 167 4.75 -22.30 -5.97
N PHE A 168 5.96 -22.83 -6.06
CA PHE A 168 6.98 -22.56 -5.05
C PHE A 168 7.54 -21.14 -5.22
N VAL A 169 7.54 -20.38 -4.13
CA VAL A 169 8.16 -19.06 -3.99
C VAL A 169 9.48 -19.22 -3.28
N SER A 170 10.55 -18.70 -3.87
CA SER A 170 11.89 -18.77 -3.29
C SER A 170 12.00 -17.96 -2.01
N ARG A 171 12.94 -18.37 -1.16
CA ARG A 171 13.23 -17.66 0.08
C ARG A 171 13.64 -16.21 -0.19
N ALA A 172 14.55 -15.96 -1.13
CA ALA A 172 15.00 -14.62 -1.49
C ALA A 172 13.84 -13.70 -1.90
N ARG A 173 12.86 -14.21 -2.65
CA ARG A 173 11.68 -13.43 -3.05
C ARG A 173 10.75 -13.10 -1.88
N LEU A 174 10.63 -14.02 -0.92
CA LEU A 174 9.89 -13.74 0.31
C LEU A 174 10.62 -12.71 1.19
N GLU A 175 11.96 -12.76 1.20
CA GLU A 175 12.81 -11.78 1.87
C GLU A 175 12.65 -10.39 1.23
N GLU A 176 12.72 -10.28 -0.10
CA GLU A 176 12.47 -9.02 -0.83
C GLU A 176 11.14 -8.38 -0.45
N GLY A 177 10.08 -9.19 -0.30
CA GLY A 177 8.75 -8.71 0.10
C GLY A 177 8.65 -8.19 1.54
N ILE A 178 9.57 -8.59 2.42
CA ILE A 178 9.68 -8.08 3.80
C ILE A 178 10.78 -7.04 3.98
N TYR A 179 11.65 -6.84 2.98
CA TYR A 179 12.71 -5.82 3.00
C TYR A 179 12.19 -4.38 2.84
N SER A 180 11.00 -4.17 2.28
CA SER A 180 10.33 -2.84 2.22
C SER A 180 10.00 -2.21 3.60
N TRP A 181 10.44 -2.84 4.69
CA TRP A 181 10.05 -2.58 6.07
C TRP A 181 11.22 -2.22 6.99
N GLY A 182 12.33 -1.76 6.41
CA GLY A 182 13.32 -0.89 7.08
C GLY A 182 14.38 -1.54 7.97
N GLU A 183 14.50 -2.87 8.08
CA GLU A 183 15.54 -3.50 8.91
C GLU A 183 16.23 -4.67 8.22
N GLU A 184 17.54 -4.84 8.50
CA GLU A 184 18.33 -6.01 8.12
C GLU A 184 17.66 -7.28 8.65
N VAL A 185 17.02 -8.01 7.74
CA VAL A 185 16.39 -9.28 8.00
C VAL A 185 17.49 -10.28 8.38
N GLY A 186 17.45 -10.77 9.63
CA GLY A 186 18.33 -11.86 10.06
C GLY A 186 18.18 -13.08 9.16
N SER A 187 19.26 -13.87 9.01
CA SER A 187 19.35 -15.02 8.10
C SER A 187 18.35 -16.17 8.39
N ASN A 188 17.32 -16.01 9.21
CA ASN A 188 16.27 -17.01 9.48
C ASN A 188 14.84 -16.44 9.58
N THR A 189 14.62 -15.18 9.19
CA THR A 189 13.36 -14.50 9.46
C THR A 189 12.16 -15.09 8.71
N VAL A 190 12.34 -15.54 7.45
CA VAL A 190 11.26 -16.17 6.67
C VAL A 190 10.79 -17.47 7.34
N GLU A 191 11.71 -18.31 7.83
CA GLU A 191 11.36 -19.55 8.53
C GLU A 191 10.54 -19.28 9.79
N VAL A 192 10.87 -18.24 10.54
CA VAL A 192 10.13 -17.85 11.75
C VAL A 192 8.70 -17.47 11.39
N TYR A 193 8.51 -16.63 10.37
CA TYR A 193 7.16 -16.22 9.96
C TYR A 193 6.36 -17.36 9.34
N VAL A 194 6.97 -18.20 8.51
CA VAL A 194 6.31 -19.41 7.98
C VAL A 194 5.90 -20.35 9.11
N SER A 195 6.73 -20.51 10.15
CA SER A 195 6.39 -21.29 11.34
C SER A 195 5.19 -20.72 12.09
N ARG A 196 5.11 -19.38 12.25
CA ARG A 196 3.95 -18.71 12.88
C ARG A 196 2.69 -18.85 12.03
N LEU A 197 2.77 -18.65 10.72
CA LEU A 197 1.65 -18.82 9.80
C LEU A 197 1.12 -20.26 9.87
N ARG A 198 1.99 -21.29 9.85
CA ARG A 198 1.60 -22.69 10.04
C ARG A 198 0.87 -22.95 11.35
N LYS A 199 1.26 -22.28 12.45
CA LYS A 199 0.54 -22.38 13.73
C LYS A 199 -0.87 -21.79 13.66
N ARG A 200 -1.08 -20.75 12.84
CA ARG A 200 -2.37 -20.06 12.68
C ARG A 200 -3.31 -20.78 11.72
N PHE A 201 -2.81 -21.22 10.56
CA PHE A 201 -3.64 -21.78 9.48
C PHE A 201 -3.67 -23.32 9.47
N GLY A 202 -2.72 -23.96 10.16
CA GLY A 202 -2.52 -25.41 10.14
C GLY A 202 -1.17 -25.77 9.51
N SER A 203 -0.53 -26.80 10.06
CA SER A 203 0.85 -27.18 9.70
C SER A 203 1.02 -27.59 8.23
N GLY A 204 -0.05 -28.10 7.60
CA GLY A 204 -0.06 -28.56 6.21
C GLY A 204 -0.39 -27.48 5.17
N VAL A 205 -0.79 -26.27 5.57
CA VAL A 205 -1.23 -25.22 4.62
C VAL A 205 -0.06 -24.65 3.81
N ILE A 206 1.10 -24.50 4.44
CA ILE A 206 2.32 -24.05 3.77
C ILE A 206 3.25 -25.25 3.66
N GLU A 207 3.61 -25.63 2.44
CA GLU A 207 4.56 -26.67 2.13
C GLU A 207 5.97 -26.11 1.96
N THR A 208 6.99 -26.93 2.22
CA THR A 208 8.39 -26.57 1.99
C THR A 208 9.05 -27.58 1.07
N MET A 209 9.73 -27.08 0.04
CA MET A 209 10.65 -27.86 -0.78
C MET A 209 12.07 -27.36 -0.52
N ARG A 210 12.90 -28.22 0.10
CA ARG A 210 14.28 -27.87 0.48
C ARG A 210 15.07 -27.42 -0.75
N GLY A 211 15.78 -26.30 -0.63
CA GLY A 211 16.56 -25.70 -1.71
C GLY A 211 15.73 -24.92 -2.74
N VAL A 212 14.40 -24.94 -2.67
CA VAL A 212 13.51 -24.24 -3.62
C VAL A 212 12.72 -23.14 -2.92
N GLY A 213 11.99 -23.46 -1.86
CA GLY A 213 11.21 -22.47 -1.11
C GLY A 213 9.89 -23.00 -0.54
N TYR A 214 8.85 -22.16 -0.59
CA TYR A 214 7.57 -22.39 0.08
C TYR A 214 6.38 -22.27 -0.88
N ARG A 215 5.29 -22.98 -0.59
CA ARG A 215 4.08 -22.97 -1.41
C ARG A 215 2.84 -23.10 -0.54
N ILE A 216 1.73 -22.48 -0.95
CA ILE A 216 0.38 -22.84 -0.51
C ILE A 216 -0.32 -23.55 -1.67
N ALA A 217 -0.89 -24.72 -1.42
CA ALA A 217 -1.74 -25.42 -2.39
C ALA A 217 -3.14 -24.78 -2.41
N ARG A 218 -3.81 -24.76 -3.56
CA ARG A 218 -5.21 -24.30 -3.61
C ARG A 218 -6.17 -25.21 -2.86
#